data_AF-A0A318JIC3-F1
#
_entry.id   AF-A0A318JIC3-F1
#
_cell.length_a   1.000
_cell.length_b   1.000
_cell.length_c   1.000
_cell.angle_alpha   90.00
_cell.angle_beta   90.00
_cell.angle_gamma   90.00
#
_symmetry.space_group_name_H-M   'P 1'
#
loop_
_entity.id
_entity.type
_entity.pdbx_description
1 polymer ?
#
loop_
_entity_poly.entity_id
_entity_poly.type
_entity_poly.pdbx_seq_one_letter_code
_entity_poly.pdbx_strand_id
1 'polypeptide(L)'
;MCTNVQYKCCHRFIMNPQHLYFDPIRREQVVGYRQEKTMNMNDMQSCIDACNKCYQTCLQTAMNHCLDTGGRHVEPAHFRLMMNCAQICQTSVDLQLSGSAFCAKYCALCAEICEACADSCAELDQMGDCEKVCRDCANSCRAMANQ
;
A
#
# COMPACT_ATOMS: atom_id res chain seq x y z
N MET A 1 7.76 -17.33 -51.50
CA MET A 1 7.25 -16.24 -52.36
C MET A 1 5.76 -16.10 -52.13
N CYS A 2 5.30 -14.84 -52.01
CA CYS A 2 3.92 -14.35 -52.00
C CYS A 2 3.11 -14.54 -50.69
N THR A 3 2.45 -13.56 -50.05
CA THR A 3 2.51 -12.07 -50.01
C THR A 3 1.36 -11.57 -49.11
N ASN A 4 1.65 -10.60 -48.23
CA ASN A 4 0.83 -9.46 -47.77
C ASN A 4 -0.64 -9.57 -47.26
N VAL A 5 -0.79 -9.14 -45.99
CA VAL A 5 -1.67 -8.08 -45.43
C VAL A 5 -3.18 -8.14 -45.66
N GLN A 6 -3.92 -8.31 -44.55
CA GLN A 6 -5.12 -7.51 -44.28
C GLN A 6 -5.37 -7.37 -42.77
N TYR A 7 -4.88 -6.25 -42.22
CA TYR A 7 -5.45 -5.63 -41.03
C TYR A 7 -6.90 -5.24 -41.35
N LYS A 8 -7.89 -5.82 -40.63
CA LYS A 8 -9.25 -5.26 -40.47
C LYS A 8 -10.08 -6.13 -39.53
N CYS A 9 -10.19 -5.71 -38.27
CA CYS A 9 -11.50 -5.46 -37.64
C CYS A 9 -11.30 -4.77 -36.28
N CYS A 10 -10.74 -3.56 -36.31
CA CYS A 10 -11.28 -2.50 -35.48
C CYS A 10 -12.73 -2.29 -35.94
N HIS A 11 -13.69 -2.97 -35.32
CA HIS A 11 -15.00 -2.40 -35.09
C HIS A 11 -15.76 -3.28 -34.09
N ARG A 12 -16.02 -2.66 -32.93
CA ARG A 12 -17.14 -2.97 -32.02
C ARG A 12 -16.92 -4.01 -30.92
N PHE A 13 -15.82 -3.87 -30.16
CA PHE A 13 -15.92 -4.15 -28.73
C PHE A 13 -16.61 -2.96 -28.05
N ILE A 14 -17.94 -3.00 -28.06
CA ILE A 14 -18.69 -2.38 -26.96
C ILE A 14 -18.29 -3.20 -25.74
N MET A 15 -17.49 -2.63 -24.84
CA MET A 15 -17.18 -3.24 -23.56
C MET A 15 -18.49 -3.50 -22.83
N ASN A 16 -18.95 -4.75 -22.90
CA ASN A 16 -20.14 -5.20 -22.21
C ASN A 16 -19.69 -5.79 -20.85
N PRO A 17 -20.00 -5.17 -19.71
CA PRO A 17 -19.39 -5.46 -18.41
C PRO A 17 -19.98 -6.71 -17.70
N GLN A 18 -20.40 -7.73 -18.46
CA GLN A 18 -21.14 -8.89 -17.94
C GLN A 18 -20.51 -10.26 -18.24
N HIS A 19 -19.28 -10.34 -18.75
CA HIS A 19 -18.68 -11.65 -19.04
C HIS A 19 -18.04 -12.29 -17.81
N LEU A 20 -18.74 -13.28 -17.24
CA LEU A 20 -18.14 -14.36 -16.47
C LEU A 20 -17.13 -15.08 -17.39
N TYR A 21 -15.86 -15.13 -17.00
CA TYR A 21 -14.86 -15.96 -17.67
C TYR A 21 -14.82 -17.33 -16.98
N PHE A 22 -15.07 -18.38 -17.75
CA PHE A 22 -14.92 -19.75 -17.28
C PHE A 22 -13.44 -20.12 -17.40
N ASP A 23 -12.74 -20.30 -16.28
CA ASP A 23 -11.34 -20.77 -16.27
C ASP A 23 -11.33 -22.30 -16.50
N PRO A 24 -10.88 -22.78 -17.67
CA PRO A 24 -10.90 -24.21 -17.99
C PRO A 24 -9.91 -25.02 -17.15
N ILE A 25 -8.97 -24.37 -16.44
CA ILE A 25 -7.91 -25.05 -15.68
C ILE A 25 -8.39 -25.39 -14.27
N ARG A 26 -9.12 -24.49 -13.59
CA ARG A 26 -9.59 -24.72 -12.21
C ARG A 26 -11.02 -25.24 -12.07
N ARG A 27 -11.84 -25.24 -13.14
CA ARG A 27 -13.29 -25.56 -13.08
C ARG A 27 -14.04 -24.80 -11.96
N GLU A 28 -13.55 -23.62 -11.60
CA GLU A 28 -14.15 -22.75 -10.59
C GLU A 28 -14.63 -21.46 -11.25
N GLN A 29 -15.70 -20.88 -10.70
CA GLN A 29 -16.13 -19.53 -11.06
C GLN A 29 -15.15 -18.54 -10.41
N VAL A 30 -14.19 -18.03 -11.19
CA VAL A 30 -13.37 -16.90 -10.73
C VAL A 30 -14.18 -15.62 -10.81
N VAL A 31 -14.25 -14.93 -9.67
CA VAL A 31 -14.99 -13.67 -9.49
C VAL A 31 -14.43 -12.62 -10.45
N GLY A 32 -15.23 -12.25 -11.45
CA GLY A 32 -15.05 -10.99 -12.18
C GLY A 32 -15.31 -9.83 -11.22
N TYR A 33 -14.38 -8.88 -11.13
CA TYR A 33 -14.40 -7.81 -10.14
C TYR A 33 -15.64 -6.92 -10.30
N ARG A 34 -16.66 -7.15 -9.47
CA ARG A 34 -17.74 -6.22 -9.20
C ARG A 34 -18.16 -6.36 -7.74
N GLN A 35 -17.68 -5.45 -6.88
CA GLN A 35 -18.45 -4.87 -5.78
C GLN A 35 -17.91 -3.45 -5.51
N GLU A 36 -18.70 -2.44 -5.86
CA GLU A 36 -18.54 -1.06 -5.38
C GLU A 36 -18.91 -1.03 -3.89
N LYS A 37 -17.94 -1.32 -3.03
CA LYS A 37 -17.93 -0.72 -1.69
C LYS A 37 -17.35 0.68 -1.91
N THR A 38 -18.19 1.71 -1.90
CA THR A 38 -17.73 3.10 -2.00
C THR A 38 -16.96 3.44 -0.73
N MET A 39 -15.66 3.14 -0.70
CA MET A 39 -14.74 3.70 0.27
C MET A 39 -14.84 5.23 0.19
N ASN A 40 -14.89 5.91 1.33
CA ASN A 40 -15.01 7.35 1.37
C ASN A 40 -13.76 7.98 0.73
N MET A 41 -13.95 8.71 -0.37
CA MET A 41 -12.86 9.31 -1.14
C MET A 41 -12.01 10.28 -0.30
N ASN A 42 -12.61 11.00 0.66
CA ASN A 42 -11.89 11.91 1.54
C ASN A 42 -11.02 11.15 2.56
N ASP A 43 -11.54 10.06 3.11
CA ASP A 43 -10.80 9.22 4.05
C ASP A 43 -9.65 8.49 3.35
N MET A 44 -9.90 8.01 2.13
CA MET A 44 -8.88 7.41 1.28
C MET A 44 -7.76 8.40 0.95
N GLN A 45 -8.09 9.63 0.53
CA GLN A 45 -7.06 10.64 0.25
C GLN A 45 -6.24 10.98 1.50
N SER A 46 -6.90 11.11 2.65
CA SER A 46 -6.22 11.36 3.93
C SER A 46 -5.25 10.22 4.29
N CYS A 47 -5.65 8.97 4.03
CA CYS A 47 -4.82 7.80 4.27
C CYS A 47 -3.66 7.68 3.27
N ILE A 48 -3.88 8.01 1.99
CA ILE A 48 -2.82 8.12 0.99
C ILE A 48 -1.76 9.13 1.44
N ASP A 49 -2.18 10.31 1.89
CA ASP A 49 -1.26 11.38 2.30
C ASP A 49 -0.46 10.96 3.55
N ALA A 50 -1.13 10.33 4.52
CA ALA A 50 -0.48 9.82 5.72
C ALA A 50 0.52 8.69 5.42
N CYS A 51 0.14 7.73 4.56
CA CYS A 51 1.03 6.64 4.14
C CYS A 51 2.23 7.16 3.35
N ASN A 52 2.04 8.09 2.41
CA ASN A 52 3.14 8.67 1.64
C ASN A 52 4.13 9.41 2.55
N LYS A 53 3.62 10.21 3.49
CA LYS A 53 4.47 10.90 4.46
C LYS A 53 5.25 9.90 5.32
N CYS A 54 4.59 8.86 5.81
CA CYS A 54 5.21 7.81 6.63
C CYS A 54 6.31 7.05 5.88
N TYR A 55 6.02 6.65 4.64
CA TYR A 55 7.01 6.03 3.75
C TYR A 55 8.26 6.90 3.61
N GLN A 56 8.09 8.17 3.24
CA GLN A 56 9.21 9.09 3.03
C GLN A 56 10.02 9.31 4.30
N THR A 57 9.34 9.57 5.43
CA THR A 57 10.00 9.81 6.71
C THR A 57 10.74 8.55 7.20
N CYS A 58 10.10 7.37 7.20
CA CYS A 58 10.75 6.14 7.66
C CYS A 58 11.99 5.82 6.82
N LEU A 59 11.87 5.88 5.49
CA LEU A 59 12.99 5.60 4.59
C LEU A 59 14.12 6.62 4.77
N GLN A 60 13.80 7.91 4.79
CA GLN A 60 14.79 8.97 4.93
C GLN A 60 15.49 8.91 6.29
N THR A 61 14.75 8.75 7.38
CA THR A 61 15.31 8.67 8.73
C THR A 61 16.15 7.41 8.90
N ALA A 62 15.74 6.26 8.36
CA ALA A 62 16.53 5.03 8.40
C ALA A 62 17.84 5.18 7.61
N MET A 63 17.76 5.62 6.35
CA MET A 63 18.93 5.66 5.44
C MET A 63 19.92 6.78 5.73
N ASN A 64 19.51 7.83 6.45
CA ASN A 64 20.39 8.94 6.77
C ASN A 64 20.65 8.97 8.28
N HIS A 65 19.71 9.51 9.05
CA HIS A 65 19.91 9.72 10.49
C HIS A 65 20.31 8.46 11.25
N CYS A 66 19.64 7.32 11.04
CA CYS A 66 19.93 6.10 11.79
C CYS A 66 21.29 5.52 11.44
N LEU A 67 21.62 5.42 10.13
CA LEU A 67 22.93 4.93 9.68
C LEU A 67 24.08 5.83 10.14
N ASP A 68 23.91 7.15 10.11
CA ASP A 68 24.94 8.10 10.54
C ASP A 68 25.13 8.11 12.06
N THR A 69 24.02 7.95 12.82
CA THR A 69 24.06 7.96 14.30
C THR A 69 24.62 6.64 14.86
N GLY A 70 24.30 5.51 14.23
CA GLY A 70 24.76 4.20 14.67
C GLY A 70 24.19 3.76 16.02
N GLY A 71 24.84 2.79 16.67
CA GLY A 71 24.42 2.26 17.96
C GLY A 71 23.01 1.66 17.92
N ARG A 72 22.14 2.05 18.88
CA ARG A 72 20.76 1.54 18.96
C ARG A 72 19.92 1.87 17.73
N HIS A 73 20.26 2.92 16.97
CA HIS A 73 19.55 3.28 15.73
C HIS A 73 19.77 2.30 14.57
N VAL A 74 20.81 1.46 14.63
CA VAL A 74 21.08 0.43 13.60
C VAL A 74 20.94 -0.98 14.16
N GLU A 75 20.37 -1.12 15.35
CA GLU A 75 20.07 -2.43 15.91
C GLU A 75 19.17 -3.21 14.94
N PRO A 76 19.46 -4.50 14.67
CA PRO A 76 18.84 -5.20 13.55
C PRO A 76 17.31 -5.34 13.64
N ALA A 77 16.73 -5.28 14.84
CA ALA A 77 15.28 -5.31 15.01
C ALA A 77 14.64 -3.96 14.60
N HIS A 78 15.14 -2.85 15.13
CA HIS A 78 14.65 -1.50 14.84
C HIS A 78 14.81 -1.16 13.36
N PHE A 79 16.00 -1.36 12.81
CA PHE A 79 16.29 -0.95 11.44
C PHE A 79 15.48 -1.74 10.40
N ARG A 80 15.30 -3.05 10.61
CA ARG A 80 14.43 -3.86 9.74
C ARG A 80 12.97 -3.39 9.82
N LEU A 81 12.50 -3.07 11.02
CA LEU A 81 11.14 -2.58 11.23
C LEU A 81 10.89 -1.26 10.51
N MET A 82 11.83 -0.31 10.56
CA MET A 82 11.74 0.93 9.80
C MET A 82 11.64 0.69 8.29
N MET A 83 12.48 -0.22 7.75
CA MET A 83 12.44 -0.56 6.32
C MET A 83 11.14 -1.26 5.93
N ASN A 84 10.59 -2.11 6.82
CA ASN A 84 9.29 -2.73 6.60
C ASN A 84 8.16 -1.72 6.65
N CYS A 85 8.19 -0.76 7.58
CA CYS A 85 7.23 0.33 7.68
C CYS A 85 7.25 1.20 6.41
N ALA A 86 8.43 1.55 5.91
CA ALA A 86 8.56 2.28 4.65
C ALA A 86 7.92 1.52 3.47
N GLN A 87 8.27 0.24 3.31
CA GLN A 87 7.77 -0.58 2.20
C GLN A 87 6.25 -0.78 2.26
N ILE A 88 5.71 -1.10 3.44
CA ILE A 88 4.27 -1.35 3.57
C ILE A 88 3.45 -0.08 3.35
N CYS A 89 3.94 1.08 3.82
CA CYS A 89 3.29 2.35 3.56
C CYS A 89 3.25 2.67 2.07
N GLN A 90 4.35 2.46 1.34
CA GLN A 90 4.39 2.64 -0.10
C GLN A 90 3.39 1.74 -0.82
N THR A 91 3.35 0.45 -0.49
CA THR A 91 2.40 -0.48 -1.11
C THR A 91 0.94 -0.15 -0.74
N SER A 92 0.69 0.35 0.46
CA SER A 92 -0.65 0.84 0.86
C SER A 92 -1.12 1.99 -0.03
N VAL A 93 -0.22 2.93 -0.37
CA VAL A 93 -0.51 4.02 -1.31
C VAL A 93 -0.90 3.48 -2.68
N ASP A 94 -0.11 2.55 -3.22
CA ASP A 94 -0.35 1.98 -4.55
C ASP A 94 -1.70 1.23 -4.62
N LEU A 95 -2.07 0.51 -3.56
CA LEU A 95 -3.35 -0.21 -3.47
C LEU A 95 -4.54 0.74 -3.35
N GLN A 96 -4.39 1.83 -2.62
CA GLN A 96 -5.42 2.87 -2.51
C GLN A 96 -5.62 3.59 -3.85
N LEU A 97 -4.54 4.04 -4.48
CA LEU A 97 -4.58 4.73 -5.78
C LEU A 97 -5.14 3.87 -6.90
N SER A 98 -4.86 2.56 -6.89
CA SER A 98 -5.39 1.61 -7.88
C SER A 98 -6.84 1.18 -7.61
N GLY A 99 -7.44 1.57 -6.47
CA GLY A 99 -8.79 1.15 -6.09
C GLY A 99 -8.90 -0.36 -5.82
N SER A 100 -7.82 -0.98 -5.34
CA SER A 100 -7.76 -2.42 -5.12
C SER A 100 -8.71 -2.90 -4.02
N ALA A 101 -9.41 -4.03 -4.21
CA ALA A 101 -10.24 -4.65 -3.16
C ALA A 101 -9.41 -5.11 -1.95
N PHE A 102 -8.10 -5.27 -2.13
CA PHE A 102 -7.22 -5.65 -1.03
C PHE A 102 -6.83 -4.47 -0.14
N CYS A 103 -7.20 -3.23 -0.52
CA CYS A 103 -6.86 -2.01 0.19
C CYS A 103 -7.18 -2.09 1.69
N ALA A 104 -8.42 -2.42 2.08
CA ALA A 104 -8.82 -2.45 3.49
C ALA A 104 -8.00 -3.46 4.31
N LYS A 105 -7.82 -4.68 3.79
CA LYS A 105 -7.02 -5.73 4.45
C LYS A 105 -5.55 -5.32 4.57
N TYR A 106 -5.01 -4.67 3.55
CA TYR A 106 -3.62 -4.22 3.54
C TYR A 106 -3.40 -3.03 4.49
N CYS A 107 -4.36 -2.09 4.56
CA CYS A 107 -4.34 -0.99 5.53
C CYS A 107 -4.34 -1.51 6.97
N ALA A 108 -5.06 -2.60 7.28
CA ALA A 108 -5.02 -3.21 8.61
C ALA A 108 -3.59 -3.62 9.01
N LEU A 109 -2.89 -4.33 8.12
CA LEU A 109 -1.50 -4.73 8.34
C LEU A 109 -0.55 -3.52 8.37
N CYS A 110 -0.78 -2.53 7.50
CA CYS A 110 -0.03 -1.28 7.50
C CYS A 110 -0.10 -0.60 8.87
N ALA A 111 -1.29 -0.53 9.47
CA ALA A 111 -1.47 0.03 10.80
C ALA A 111 -0.66 -0.73 11.85
N GLU A 112 -0.75 -2.06 11.90
CA GLU A 112 0.00 -2.88 12.87
C GLU A 112 1.52 -2.64 12.79
N ILE A 113 2.08 -2.56 11.57
CA ILE A 113 3.51 -2.28 11.38
C ILE A 113 3.86 -0.83 11.76
N CYS A 114 3.01 0.13 11.42
CA CYS A 114 3.21 1.53 11.81
C CYS A 114 3.20 1.72 13.33
N GLU A 115 2.33 1.05 14.09
CA GLU A 115 2.39 1.07 15.55
C GLU A 115 3.70 0.51 16.08
N ALA A 116 4.10 -0.67 15.61
CA ALA A 116 5.33 -1.29 16.06
C ALA A 116 6.54 -0.39 15.75
N CYS A 117 6.56 0.25 14.58
CA CYS A 117 7.60 1.19 14.19
C CYS A 117 7.59 2.44 15.08
N ALA A 118 6.41 3.01 15.36
CA ALA A 118 6.28 4.15 16.26
C ALA A 118 6.81 3.84 17.66
N ASP A 119 6.43 2.71 18.23
CA ASP A 119 6.86 2.32 19.58
C ASP A 119 8.37 2.05 19.61
N SER A 120 8.95 1.47 18.56
CA SER A 120 10.39 1.30 18.45
C SER A 120 11.14 2.64 18.31
N CYS A 121 10.58 3.60 17.57
CA CYS A 121 11.13 4.95 17.45
C CYS A 121 11.09 5.72 18.78
N ALA A 122 10.05 5.52 19.60
CA ALA A 122 9.88 6.20 20.89
C ALA A 122 10.97 5.87 21.92
N GLU A 123 11.68 4.75 21.75
CA GLU A 123 12.77 4.34 22.65
C GLU A 123 14.13 4.97 22.34
N LEU A 124 14.21 5.79 21.27
CA LEU A 124 15.44 6.37 20.73
C LEU A 124 15.36 7.90 20.70
N ASP A 125 16.50 8.55 20.92
CA ASP A 125 16.60 10.00 20.88
C ASP A 125 16.44 10.51 19.44
N GLN A 126 15.90 11.73 19.27
CA GLN A 126 15.77 12.40 17.96
C GLN A 126 14.89 11.66 16.92
N MET A 127 14.04 10.72 17.36
CA MET A 127 13.13 9.98 16.48
C MET A 127 11.67 10.45 16.53
N GLY A 128 11.37 11.54 17.24
CA GLY A 128 10.00 12.00 17.52
C GLY A 128 9.17 12.32 16.27
N ASP A 129 9.78 12.83 15.21
CA ASP A 129 9.07 13.07 13.94
C ASP A 129 8.66 11.77 13.26
N CYS A 130 9.54 10.77 13.27
CA CYS A 130 9.25 9.45 12.70
C CYS A 130 8.16 8.74 13.51
N GLU A 131 8.27 8.76 14.84
CA GLU A 131 7.22 8.26 15.74
C GLU A 131 5.87 8.89 15.42
N LYS A 132 5.80 10.23 15.40
CA LYS A 132 4.54 10.94 15.18
C LYS A 132 3.88 10.55 13.85
N VAL A 133 4.66 10.54 12.77
CA VAL A 133 4.13 10.21 11.43
C VAL A 133 3.68 8.75 11.38
N CYS A 134 4.37 7.82 12.04
CA CYS A 134 3.94 6.44 12.14
C CYS A 134 2.59 6.32 12.86
N ARG A 135 2.40 7.01 14.00
CA ARG A 135 1.12 7.03 14.74
C ARG A 135 -0.03 7.64 13.91
N ASP A 136 0.25 8.73 13.19
CA ASP A 136 -0.73 9.35 12.31
C ASP A 136 -1.16 8.41 11.16
N CYS A 137 -0.18 7.75 10.51
CA CYS A 137 -0.40 6.78 9.44
C CYS A 137 -1.22 5.58 9.92
N ALA A 138 -0.85 5.02 11.06
CA ALA A 138 -1.55 3.93 11.68
C ALA A 138 -3.03 4.21 11.95
N ASN A 139 -3.33 5.38 12.51
CA ASN A 139 -4.71 5.79 12.79
C ASN A 139 -5.53 5.91 11.50
N SER A 140 -4.95 6.49 10.46
CA SER A 140 -5.62 6.60 9.16
C SER A 140 -5.83 5.24 8.49
N CYS A 141 -4.82 4.37 8.54
CA CYS A 141 -4.90 3.01 8.04
C CYS A 141 -5.96 2.17 8.79
N ARG A 142 -6.09 2.32 10.11
CA ARG A 142 -7.18 1.69 10.89
C ARG A 142 -8.56 2.18 10.46
N ALA A 143 -8.70 3.47 10.19
CA ALA A 143 -9.97 4.01 9.69
C ALA A 143 -10.32 3.37 8.34
N MET A 144 -9.35 3.24 7.42
CA MET A 144 -9.54 2.59 6.13
C MET A 144 -9.82 1.09 6.22
N ALA A 145 -9.19 0.38 7.16
CA ALA A 145 -9.41 -1.04 7.38
C ALA A 145 -10.85 -1.40 7.79
N ASN A 146 -11.57 -0.44 8.39
CA ASN A 146 -12.93 -0.62 8.89
C ASN A 146 -14.01 -0.19 7.87
N GLN A 147 -13.64 0.24 6.66
CA GLN A 147 -14.58 0.70 5.62
C GLN A 147 -15.07 -0.40 4.71
#